data_AF-A0A925B0U0-F1
#
_entry.id   AF-A0A925B0U0-F1
#
_cell.length_a   1.000
_cell.length_b   1.000
_cell.length_c   1.000
_cell.angle_alpha   90.00
_cell.angle_beta   90.00
_cell.angle_gamma   90.00
#
_symmetry.space_group_name_H-M   'P 1'
#
loop_
_entity.id
_entity.type
_entity.pdbx_description
1 polymer ?
#
loop_
_entity_poly.entity_id
_entity_poly.type
_entity_poly.pdbx_seq_one_letter_code
_entity_poly.pdbx_strand_id
1 'polypeptide(L)'
;VSAFIDAEHALDVTYARKLGVRTDDLLISQPDTGEQALEIAEMLVRSNAIDVLVIDSVAALVPRAEIEGEMGDAHVGLQARLMSQALRKLTGVIAKSRTCVIFINQIRMKIGVMFGSPETTTGGNALKFYASVRLDIRRTGAIKDGEKVVGNRTRVKVVKNKLAPPFREHEFDVLYGEGISKAGDLLDLATDIGIIDKSGAWYSYRGERLGQGRDQSRDFLKNNEAIGTDIEERVRLHFGLVPNDATKNAAGGTIIAKAGKGDGESKADKAEGKTDKTEGKQSVKGAKADDAEDSEMKRNRTKANGETRA
;
A
#
# COMPACT_ATOMS: atom_id res chain seq x y z
N VAL A 1 -8.52 12.93 -18.91
CA VAL A 1 -9.19 11.75 -19.50
C VAL A 1 -8.38 10.50 -19.20
N SER A 2 -9.00 9.31 -19.19
CA SER A 2 -8.33 8.03 -18.95
C SER A 2 -8.45 7.10 -20.15
N ALA A 3 -7.48 6.21 -20.33
CA ALA A 3 -7.49 5.17 -21.35
C ALA A 3 -7.19 3.78 -20.77
N PHE A 4 -7.74 2.74 -21.39
CA PHE A 4 -7.61 1.35 -20.98
C PHE A 4 -7.35 0.47 -22.20
N ILE A 5 -6.19 -0.18 -22.24
CA ILE A 5 -5.83 -1.15 -23.27
C ILE A 5 -6.11 -2.54 -22.69
N ASP A 6 -7.24 -3.11 -23.10
CA ASP A 6 -7.74 -4.43 -22.71
C ASP A 6 -7.17 -5.48 -23.66
N ALA A 7 -5.98 -5.99 -23.35
CA ALA A 7 -5.32 -7.07 -24.07
C ALA A 7 -5.75 -8.46 -23.58
N GLU A 8 -6.31 -8.59 -22.37
CA GLU A 8 -6.94 -9.85 -21.90
C GLU A 8 -8.37 -10.05 -22.42
N HIS A 9 -8.95 -9.05 -23.11
CA HIS A 9 -10.31 -9.05 -23.69
C HIS A 9 -11.39 -9.37 -22.63
N ALA A 10 -11.18 -8.87 -21.40
CA ALA A 10 -11.88 -9.30 -20.18
C ALA A 10 -12.61 -8.17 -19.42
N LEU A 11 -12.63 -6.94 -19.97
CA LEU A 11 -13.20 -5.78 -19.28
C LEU A 11 -14.74 -5.77 -19.25
N ASP A 12 -15.34 -6.09 -18.10
CA ASP A 12 -16.77 -5.84 -17.86
C ASP A 12 -17.04 -4.34 -17.61
N VAL A 13 -17.50 -3.65 -18.65
CA VAL A 13 -17.94 -2.23 -18.63
C VAL A 13 -19.08 -1.96 -17.63
N THR A 14 -19.93 -2.96 -17.38
CA THR A 14 -21.03 -2.88 -16.40
C THR A 14 -20.48 -2.92 -14.97
N TYR A 15 -19.52 -3.80 -14.70
CA TYR A 15 -18.82 -3.85 -13.42
C TYR A 15 -18.00 -2.57 -13.19
N ALA A 16 -17.25 -2.11 -14.19
CA ALA A 16 -16.50 -0.85 -14.13
C ALA A 16 -17.41 0.35 -13.78
N ARG A 17 -18.61 0.44 -14.37
CA ARG A 17 -19.59 1.50 -14.04
C ARG A 17 -20.08 1.41 -12.58
N LYS A 18 -20.23 0.20 -12.01
CA LYS A 18 -20.55 0.01 -10.58
C LYS A 18 -19.41 0.46 -9.65
N LEU A 19 -18.15 0.28 -10.07
CA LEU A 19 -16.96 0.80 -9.38
C LEU A 19 -16.77 2.33 -9.52
N GLY A 20 -17.76 3.06 -10.02
CA GLY A 20 -17.70 4.52 -10.20
C GLY A 20 -16.92 4.99 -11.43
N VAL A 21 -16.52 4.10 -12.33
CA VAL A 21 -15.84 4.50 -13.58
C VAL A 21 -16.84 5.16 -14.52
N ARG A 22 -16.54 6.39 -14.96
CA ARG A 22 -17.24 7.07 -16.07
C ARG A 22 -16.87 6.39 -17.39
N THR A 23 -17.49 5.27 -17.69
CA THR A 23 -17.16 4.44 -18.86
C THR A 23 -17.49 5.11 -20.20
N ASP A 24 -18.37 6.12 -20.19
CA ASP A 24 -18.66 6.96 -21.37
C ASP A 24 -17.50 7.91 -21.73
N ASP A 25 -16.62 8.24 -20.76
CA ASP A 25 -15.40 9.04 -20.93
C ASP A 25 -14.13 8.19 -21.09
N LEU A 26 -14.24 6.85 -21.08
CA LEU A 26 -13.10 5.93 -21.02
C LEU A 26 -12.69 5.50 -22.43
N LEU A 27 -11.46 5.85 -22.85
CA LEU A 27 -10.90 5.39 -24.11
C LEU A 27 -10.47 3.93 -24.00
N ILE A 28 -11.36 3.00 -24.38
CA ILE A 28 -11.08 1.56 -24.41
C ILE A 28 -10.46 1.18 -25.76
N SER A 29 -9.44 0.33 -25.74
CA SER A 29 -8.84 -0.28 -26.92
C SER A 29 -8.59 -1.77 -26.68
N GLN A 30 -9.10 -2.63 -27.55
CA GLN A 30 -8.79 -4.06 -27.58
C GLN A 30 -7.85 -4.33 -28.77
N PRO A 31 -6.54 -4.53 -28.54
CA PRO A 31 -5.58 -4.79 -29.61
C PRO A 31 -5.55 -6.27 -29.99
N ASP A 32 -5.17 -6.54 -31.24
CA ASP A 32 -4.91 -7.87 -31.78
C ASP A 32 -3.50 -8.38 -31.42
N THR A 33 -2.53 -7.46 -31.24
CA THR A 33 -1.10 -7.80 -31.05
C THR A 33 -0.42 -6.95 -29.98
N GLY A 34 0.63 -7.50 -29.36
CA GLY A 34 1.46 -6.80 -28.37
C GLY A 34 2.18 -5.57 -28.93
N GLU A 35 2.61 -5.60 -30.20
CA GLU A 35 3.18 -4.44 -30.90
C GLU A 35 2.15 -3.29 -30.98
N GLN A 36 0.99 -3.56 -31.56
CA GLN A 36 -0.12 -2.60 -31.73
C GLN A 36 -0.58 -2.01 -30.39
N ALA A 37 -0.71 -2.84 -29.35
CA ALA A 37 -1.02 -2.39 -27.99
C ALA A 37 -0.02 -1.34 -27.47
N LEU A 38 1.28 -1.58 -27.69
CA LEU A 38 2.36 -0.72 -27.23
C LEU A 38 2.53 0.53 -28.12
N GLU A 39 2.14 0.47 -29.40
CA GLU A 39 2.09 1.62 -30.30
C GLU A 39 0.90 2.53 -30.01
N ILE A 40 -0.29 1.97 -29.74
CA ILE A 40 -1.46 2.72 -29.26
C ILE A 40 -1.13 3.39 -27.92
N ALA A 41 -0.46 2.69 -26.99
CA ALA A 41 0.04 3.28 -25.75
C ALA A 41 1.00 4.47 -26.01
N GLU A 42 1.93 4.34 -26.96
CA GLU A 42 2.85 5.43 -27.30
C GLU A 42 2.10 6.63 -27.91
N MET A 43 1.15 6.40 -28.81
CA MET A 43 0.33 7.45 -29.44
C MET A 43 -0.52 8.20 -28.41
N LEU A 44 -1.20 7.49 -27.52
CA LEU A 44 -2.05 8.08 -26.49
C LEU A 44 -1.24 8.92 -25.51
N VAL A 45 -0.12 8.43 -24.99
CA VAL A 45 0.76 9.22 -24.10
C VAL A 45 1.37 10.42 -24.85
N ARG A 46 1.76 10.25 -26.12
CA ARG A 46 2.31 11.32 -26.97
C ARG A 46 1.32 12.44 -27.25
N SER A 47 0.02 12.16 -27.26
CA SER A 47 -1.04 13.16 -27.43
C SER A 47 -1.10 14.17 -26.28
N ASN A 48 -0.67 13.78 -25.07
CA ASN A 48 -0.89 14.50 -23.80
C ASN A 48 -2.37 14.76 -23.44
N ALA A 49 -3.33 14.11 -24.12
CA ALA A 49 -4.76 14.26 -23.85
C ALA A 49 -5.27 13.36 -22.70
N ILE A 50 -4.45 12.43 -22.20
CA ILE A 50 -4.79 11.50 -21.12
C ILE A 50 -3.89 11.65 -19.89
N ASP A 51 -4.50 11.56 -18.71
CA ASP A 51 -3.84 11.64 -17.41
C ASP A 51 -3.42 10.25 -16.90
N VAL A 52 -4.18 9.21 -17.26
CA VAL A 52 -3.92 7.82 -16.88
C VAL A 52 -4.13 6.88 -18.06
N LEU A 53 -3.16 5.99 -18.28
CA LEU A 53 -3.27 4.84 -19.18
C LEU A 53 -3.12 3.55 -18.37
N VAL A 54 -4.04 2.60 -18.54
CA VAL A 54 -3.91 1.24 -18.02
C VAL A 54 -3.68 0.28 -19.19
N ILE A 55 -2.81 -0.71 -19.00
CA ILE A 55 -2.58 -1.82 -19.94
C ILE A 55 -2.80 -3.12 -19.18
N ASP A 56 -3.85 -3.85 -19.56
CA ASP A 56 -4.33 -5.06 -18.90
C ASP A 56 -4.37 -6.25 -19.89
N SER A 57 -3.37 -7.12 -19.95
CA SER A 57 -2.14 -7.12 -19.14
C SER A 57 -0.90 -7.47 -19.96
N VAL A 58 0.27 -7.27 -19.36
CA VAL A 58 1.57 -7.63 -19.94
C VAL A 58 1.67 -9.11 -20.33
N ALA A 59 0.86 -9.99 -19.71
CA ALA A 59 0.85 -11.40 -20.08
C ALA A 59 0.26 -11.63 -21.48
N ALA A 60 -0.77 -10.85 -21.84
CA ALA A 60 -1.48 -10.92 -23.12
C ALA A 60 -0.88 -10.01 -24.21
N LEU A 61 0.23 -9.32 -23.94
CA LEU A 61 1.02 -8.64 -24.98
C LEU A 61 1.82 -9.68 -25.79
N VAL A 62 1.11 -10.50 -26.55
CA VAL A 62 1.69 -11.56 -27.41
C VAL A 62 2.23 -10.91 -28.69
N PRO A 63 3.51 -11.10 -29.05
CA PRO A 63 4.08 -10.55 -30.28
C PRO A 63 3.40 -11.11 -31.53
N ARG A 64 3.25 -10.30 -32.59
CA ARG A 64 2.54 -10.74 -33.81
C ARG A 64 3.08 -12.04 -34.41
N ALA A 65 4.39 -12.23 -34.45
CA ALA A 65 4.98 -13.47 -35.00
C ALA A 65 4.68 -14.73 -34.14
N GLU A 66 4.32 -14.57 -32.87
CA GLU A 66 3.88 -15.66 -31.98
C GLU A 66 2.37 -15.96 -32.15
N ILE A 67 1.61 -15.02 -32.73
CA ILE A 67 0.20 -15.19 -33.15
C ILE A 67 0.10 -15.74 -34.58
N GLU A 68 1.02 -15.35 -35.46
CA GLU A 68 1.12 -15.79 -36.87
C GLU A 68 1.79 -17.17 -37.02
N GLY A 69 2.42 -17.70 -35.96
CA GLY A 69 3.12 -19.00 -35.96
C GLY A 69 2.28 -20.19 -35.47
N GLU A 70 2.84 -21.39 -35.50
CA GLU A 70 2.14 -22.62 -35.08
C GLU A 70 2.29 -22.91 -33.58
N MET A 71 1.29 -23.61 -33.01
CA MET A 71 1.27 -24.00 -31.59
C MET A 71 2.39 -25.01 -31.27
N GLY A 72 3.53 -24.49 -30.84
CA GLY A 72 4.74 -25.27 -30.54
C GLY A 72 6.03 -24.56 -30.99
N ASP A 73 5.92 -23.53 -31.83
CA ASP A 73 7.08 -22.80 -32.35
C ASP A 73 7.91 -22.10 -31.26
N ALA A 74 9.24 -22.20 -31.41
CA ALA A 74 10.21 -21.80 -30.40
C ALA A 74 10.48 -20.28 -30.35
N HIS A 75 9.48 -19.48 -30.00
CA HIS A 75 9.53 -18.01 -29.91
C HIS A 75 10.31 -17.48 -28.66
N VAL A 76 11.50 -18.02 -28.40
CA VAL A 76 12.27 -17.83 -27.17
C VAL A 76 12.54 -16.35 -26.85
N GLY A 77 11.84 -15.84 -25.84
CA GLY A 77 12.05 -14.50 -25.29
C GLY A 77 11.54 -13.34 -26.15
N LEU A 78 10.69 -13.60 -27.16
CA LEU A 78 10.20 -12.58 -28.09
C LEU A 78 9.45 -11.44 -27.37
N GLN A 79 8.47 -11.76 -26.53
CA GLN A 79 7.77 -10.78 -25.68
C GLN A 79 8.73 -9.96 -24.79
N ALA A 80 9.79 -10.57 -24.25
CA ALA A 80 10.76 -9.86 -23.42
C ALA A 80 11.61 -8.86 -24.22
N ARG A 81 11.89 -9.15 -25.50
CA ARG A 81 12.55 -8.23 -26.44
C ARG A 81 11.62 -7.07 -26.81
N LEU A 82 10.37 -7.38 -27.17
CA LEU A 82 9.30 -6.39 -27.45
C LEU A 82 9.16 -5.39 -26.31
N MET A 83 8.92 -5.88 -25.08
CA MET A 83 8.81 -5.03 -23.88
C MET A 83 10.07 -4.20 -23.62
N SER A 84 11.27 -4.75 -23.89
CA SER A 84 12.54 -4.02 -23.73
C SER A 84 12.73 -2.90 -24.75
N GLN A 85 12.18 -3.05 -25.96
CA GLN A 85 12.22 -2.05 -27.02
C GLN A 85 11.15 -0.98 -26.82
N ALA A 86 9.91 -1.39 -26.57
CA ALA A 86 8.78 -0.49 -26.35
C ALA A 86 8.98 0.40 -25.11
N LEU A 87 9.35 -0.16 -23.95
CA LEU A 87 9.57 0.63 -22.73
C LEU A 87 10.73 1.64 -22.88
N ARG A 88 11.72 1.36 -23.74
CA ARG A 88 12.81 2.31 -24.05
C ARG A 88 12.28 3.53 -24.81
N LYS A 89 11.38 3.35 -25.78
CA LYS A 89 10.68 4.46 -26.45
C LYS A 89 9.74 5.17 -25.46
N LEU A 90 8.80 4.42 -24.90
CA LEU A 90 7.66 4.89 -24.13
C LEU A 90 8.09 5.70 -22.89
N THR A 91 9.13 5.27 -22.17
CA THR A 91 9.65 6.02 -21.01
C THR A 91 10.09 7.44 -21.39
N GLY A 92 10.68 7.64 -22.58
CA GLY A 92 11.09 8.94 -23.09
C GLY A 92 9.93 9.85 -23.54
N VAL A 93 8.73 9.27 -23.74
CA VAL A 93 7.48 10.01 -23.99
C VAL A 93 6.77 10.29 -22.66
N ILE A 94 6.61 9.28 -21.79
CA ILE A 94 6.02 9.41 -20.44
C ILE A 94 6.69 10.55 -19.67
N ALA A 95 8.03 10.60 -19.64
CA ALA A 95 8.79 11.62 -18.90
C ALA A 95 8.65 13.06 -19.44
N LYS A 96 8.01 13.24 -20.61
CA LYS A 96 7.67 14.56 -21.19
C LYS A 96 6.17 14.87 -21.09
N SER A 97 5.36 13.85 -20.83
CA SER A 97 3.92 13.95 -20.59
C SER A 97 3.59 14.22 -19.12
N ARG A 98 2.31 14.35 -18.80
CA ARG A 98 1.79 14.23 -17.42
C ARG A 98 1.04 12.91 -17.17
N THR A 99 1.13 11.95 -18.09
CA THR A 99 0.37 10.70 -18.06
C THR A 99 1.00 9.67 -17.12
N CYS A 100 0.22 9.14 -16.19
CA CYS A 100 0.56 7.94 -15.42
C CYS A 100 0.29 6.70 -16.28
N VAL A 101 1.27 5.80 -16.44
CA VAL A 101 1.08 4.53 -17.17
C VAL A 101 1.18 3.35 -16.21
N ILE A 102 0.10 2.58 -16.12
CA ILE A 102 -0.08 1.44 -15.24
C ILE A 102 -0.07 0.17 -16.10
N PHE A 103 0.83 -0.76 -15.78
CA PHE A 103 0.88 -2.09 -16.39
C PHE A 103 0.40 -3.12 -15.37
N ILE A 104 -0.71 -3.80 -15.66
CA ILE A 104 -1.11 -5.01 -14.93
C ILE A 104 -0.27 -6.17 -15.48
N ASN A 105 0.08 -7.14 -14.63
CA ASN A 105 0.96 -8.25 -15.01
C ASN A 105 0.72 -9.45 -14.09
N GLN A 106 0.57 -10.64 -14.69
CA GLN A 106 0.32 -11.88 -13.97
C GLN A 106 1.60 -12.50 -13.38
N ILE A 107 1.45 -13.24 -12.28
CA ILE A 107 2.52 -14.08 -11.71
C ILE A 107 2.65 -15.38 -12.52
N ARG A 108 3.88 -15.88 -12.64
CA ARG A 108 4.26 -17.21 -13.15
C ARG A 108 5.33 -17.81 -12.24
N MET A 109 5.43 -19.13 -12.19
CA MET A 109 6.50 -19.82 -11.47
C MET A 109 7.67 -20.14 -12.42
N LYS A 110 8.90 -19.85 -12.01
CA LYS A 110 10.11 -20.23 -12.74
C LYS A 110 10.53 -21.64 -12.33
N ILE A 111 10.44 -22.58 -13.27
CA ILE A 111 10.91 -23.96 -13.11
C ILE A 111 12.43 -23.97 -12.84
N GLY A 112 12.89 -24.88 -11.98
CA GLY A 112 14.31 -25.09 -11.67
C GLY A 112 14.92 -24.15 -10.62
N VAL A 113 14.11 -23.31 -9.95
CA VAL A 113 14.59 -22.49 -8.82
C VAL A 113 14.59 -23.32 -7.53
N MET A 114 15.77 -23.71 -7.06
CA MET A 114 15.93 -24.50 -5.81
C MET A 114 16.09 -23.64 -4.55
N PHE A 115 16.37 -22.33 -4.70
CA PHE A 115 16.57 -21.38 -3.59
C PHE A 115 15.98 -20.01 -3.94
N GLY A 116 15.36 -19.35 -2.95
CA GLY A 116 14.66 -18.08 -3.14
C GLY A 116 13.19 -18.24 -3.58
N SER A 117 12.51 -17.14 -3.90
CA SER A 117 11.15 -17.22 -4.43
C SER A 117 11.16 -17.71 -5.89
N PRO A 118 10.31 -18.70 -6.27
CA PRO A 118 10.14 -19.12 -7.65
C PRO A 118 9.28 -18.16 -8.47
N GLU A 119 8.65 -17.13 -7.85
CA GLU A 119 7.74 -16.22 -8.53
C GLU A 119 8.47 -15.26 -9.50
N THR A 120 7.92 -15.11 -10.71
CA THR A 120 8.31 -14.07 -11.67
C THR A 120 7.06 -13.49 -12.35
N THR A 121 7.24 -12.36 -13.04
CA THR A 121 6.24 -11.71 -13.88
C THR A 121 6.52 -12.00 -15.36
N THR A 122 5.49 -11.85 -16.20
CA THR A 122 5.60 -11.87 -17.68
C THR A 122 6.29 -10.62 -18.23
N GLY A 123 6.58 -10.56 -19.53
CA GLY A 123 7.28 -9.42 -20.16
C GLY A 123 8.78 -9.30 -19.85
N GLY A 124 9.38 -10.32 -19.24
CA GLY A 124 10.80 -10.35 -18.88
C GLY A 124 11.16 -9.41 -17.72
N ASN A 125 12.33 -8.76 -17.83
CA ASN A 125 12.88 -7.92 -16.74
C ASN A 125 12.77 -6.41 -17.00
N ALA A 126 12.52 -5.95 -18.23
CA ALA A 126 12.55 -4.52 -18.55
C ALA A 126 11.59 -3.68 -17.68
N LEU A 127 10.33 -4.11 -17.55
CA LEU A 127 9.32 -3.45 -16.74
C LEU A 127 9.75 -3.33 -15.26
N LYS A 128 10.46 -4.35 -14.73
CA LYS A 128 10.97 -4.35 -13.35
C LYS A 128 11.98 -3.20 -13.11
N PHE A 129 12.74 -2.80 -14.13
CA PHE A 129 13.70 -1.68 -14.07
C PHE A 129 13.06 -0.32 -14.37
N TYR A 130 12.28 -0.21 -15.45
CA TYR A 130 11.66 1.06 -15.86
C TYR A 130 10.65 1.58 -14.84
N ALA A 131 9.73 0.74 -14.35
CA ALA A 131 8.66 1.15 -13.43
C ALA A 131 9.17 1.92 -12.20
N SER A 132 8.54 3.06 -11.88
CA SER A 132 8.90 3.91 -10.74
C SER A 132 8.34 3.41 -9.42
N VAL A 133 7.16 2.79 -9.45
CA VAL A 133 6.55 2.06 -8.34
C VAL A 133 6.23 0.65 -8.83
N ARG A 134 6.31 -0.35 -7.96
CA ARG A 134 5.76 -1.68 -8.19
C ARG A 134 4.97 -2.11 -6.97
N LEU A 135 3.77 -2.61 -7.20
CA LEU A 135 2.86 -3.15 -6.20
C LEU A 135 2.76 -4.67 -6.39
N ASP A 136 2.76 -5.40 -5.29
CA ASP A 136 2.40 -6.81 -5.20
C ASP A 136 1.05 -6.86 -4.46
N ILE A 137 0.00 -7.36 -5.12
CA ILE A 137 -1.38 -7.37 -4.63
C ILE A 137 -1.85 -8.80 -4.41
N ARG A 138 -2.33 -9.11 -3.20
CA ARG A 138 -2.74 -10.48 -2.83
C ARG A 138 -4.01 -10.45 -1.99
N ARG A 139 -4.95 -11.34 -2.31
CA ARG A 139 -6.07 -11.71 -1.44
C ARG A 139 -5.52 -12.41 -0.20
N THR A 140 -5.73 -11.85 0.98
CA THR A 140 -5.35 -12.47 2.27
C THR A 140 -6.52 -13.21 2.92
N GLY A 141 -7.76 -12.86 2.60
CA GLY A 141 -8.95 -13.50 3.15
C GLY A 141 -10.23 -13.27 2.36
N ALA A 142 -11.31 -13.87 2.84
CA ALA A 142 -12.67 -13.66 2.35
C ALA A 142 -13.48 -12.91 3.41
N ILE A 143 -14.17 -11.83 3.01
CA ILE A 143 -15.08 -11.07 3.86
C ILE A 143 -16.46 -11.73 3.74
N LYS A 144 -17.12 -11.99 4.86
CA LYS A 144 -18.41 -12.67 4.91
C LYS A 144 -19.48 -11.84 5.61
N ASP A 145 -20.70 -11.94 5.09
CA ASP A 145 -21.94 -11.57 5.77
C ASP A 145 -22.74 -12.86 5.99
N GLY A 146 -22.84 -13.30 7.25
CA GLY A 146 -23.28 -14.65 7.61
C GLY A 146 -22.47 -15.72 6.86
N GLU A 147 -23.16 -16.51 6.03
CA GLU A 147 -22.54 -17.54 5.18
C GLU A 147 -22.00 -17.00 3.85
N LYS A 148 -22.51 -15.85 3.37
CA LYS A 148 -22.22 -15.31 2.03
C LYS A 148 -20.86 -14.62 2.01
N VAL A 149 -20.05 -14.89 0.99
CA VAL A 149 -18.81 -14.12 0.74
C VAL A 149 -19.16 -12.85 -0.02
N VAL A 150 -18.98 -11.70 0.63
CA VAL A 150 -19.33 -10.37 0.09
C VAL A 150 -18.12 -9.58 -0.44
N GLY A 151 -16.91 -10.07 -0.17
CA GLY A 151 -15.68 -9.42 -0.63
C GLY A 151 -14.41 -10.16 -0.24
N ASN A 152 -13.28 -9.48 -0.39
CA ASN A 152 -11.93 -9.97 -0.16
C ASN A 152 -11.14 -9.00 0.72
N ARG A 153 -10.51 -9.51 1.80
CA ARG A 153 -9.43 -8.78 2.46
C ARG A 153 -8.22 -8.86 1.55
N THR A 154 -7.64 -7.71 1.23
CA THR A 154 -6.61 -7.56 0.20
C THR A 154 -5.41 -6.83 0.80
N ARG A 155 -4.21 -7.38 0.60
CA ARG A 155 -2.95 -6.74 0.96
C ARG A 155 -2.26 -6.24 -0.29
N VAL A 156 -1.74 -5.01 -0.23
CA VAL A 156 -0.81 -4.47 -1.22
C VAL A 156 0.53 -4.16 -0.57
N LYS A 157 1.62 -4.64 -1.18
CA LYS A 157 3.00 -4.39 -0.77
C LYS A 157 3.78 -3.62 -1.82
N VAL A 158 4.44 -2.54 -1.41
CA VAL A 158 5.22 -1.67 -2.30
C VAL A 158 6.61 -2.28 -2.55
N VAL A 159 6.68 -3.32 -3.38
CA VAL A 159 7.92 -4.07 -3.67
C VAL A 159 8.99 -3.27 -4.44
N LYS A 160 8.65 -2.09 -4.96
CA LYS A 160 9.60 -1.08 -5.45
C LYS A 160 9.01 0.32 -5.34
N ASN A 161 9.82 1.30 -4.97
CA ASN A 161 9.46 2.71 -5.01
C ASN A 161 10.70 3.56 -5.34
N LYS A 162 10.55 4.56 -6.23
CA LYS A 162 11.59 5.57 -6.56
C LYS A 162 11.29 6.95 -5.97
N LEU A 163 10.13 7.15 -5.35
CA LEU A 163 9.60 8.45 -4.92
C LEU A 163 9.54 8.61 -3.39
N ALA A 164 9.41 7.49 -2.66
CA ALA A 164 9.34 7.43 -1.21
C ALA A 164 9.90 6.06 -0.73
N PRO A 165 10.05 5.81 0.59
CA PRO A 165 10.56 4.53 1.09
C PRO A 165 9.73 3.32 0.60
N PRO A 166 10.38 2.25 0.08
CA PRO A 166 9.71 1.03 -0.38
C PRO A 166 9.34 0.09 0.79
N PHE A 167 8.81 -1.09 0.43
CA PHE A 167 8.52 -2.25 1.29
C PHE A 167 7.43 -2.08 2.37
N ARG A 168 6.85 -0.89 2.50
CA ARG A 168 5.57 -0.70 3.20
C ARG A 168 4.50 -1.60 2.58
N GLU A 169 3.60 -2.09 3.42
CA GLU A 169 2.39 -2.81 3.05
C GLU A 169 1.17 -2.19 3.72
N HIS A 170 -0.01 -2.39 3.13
CA HIS A 170 -1.30 -1.94 3.65
C HIS A 170 -2.35 -3.01 3.33
N GLU A 171 -3.34 -3.17 4.20
CA GLU A 171 -4.49 -4.03 3.97
C GLU A 171 -5.77 -3.21 3.92
N PHE A 172 -6.63 -3.55 2.96
CA PHE A 172 -7.91 -2.92 2.70
C PHE A 172 -8.96 -3.97 2.29
N ASP A 173 -10.22 -3.57 2.32
CA ASP A 173 -11.33 -4.44 1.90
C ASP A 173 -11.74 -4.14 0.45
N VAL A 174 -11.90 -5.19 -0.35
CA VAL A 174 -12.49 -5.11 -1.71
C VAL A 174 -13.84 -5.81 -1.68
N LEU A 175 -14.92 -5.03 -1.70
CA LEU A 175 -16.31 -5.50 -1.67
C LEU A 175 -16.82 -5.68 -3.11
N TYR A 176 -17.55 -6.79 -3.36
CA TYR A 176 -18.01 -7.11 -4.70
C TYR A 176 -19.10 -6.14 -5.16
N GLY A 177 -18.85 -5.45 -6.28
CA GLY A 177 -19.77 -4.45 -6.84
C GLY A 177 -19.68 -3.05 -6.24
N GLU A 178 -18.94 -2.85 -5.13
CA GLU A 178 -18.62 -1.50 -4.61
C GLU A 178 -17.15 -1.11 -4.84
N GLY A 179 -16.22 -2.08 -4.85
CA GLY A 179 -14.78 -1.83 -5.00
C GLY A 179 -14.05 -1.70 -3.66
N ILE A 180 -13.10 -0.78 -3.58
CA ILE A 180 -12.28 -0.56 -2.37
C ILE A 180 -13.11 0.18 -1.32
N SER A 181 -13.17 -0.39 -0.11
CA SER A 181 -13.98 0.10 1.00
C SER A 181 -13.36 1.33 1.68
N LYS A 182 -13.39 2.50 1.01
CA LYS A 182 -12.81 3.76 1.52
C LYS A 182 -13.18 4.05 2.98
N ALA A 183 -14.43 3.81 3.37
CA ALA A 183 -14.90 4.01 4.75
C ALA A 183 -14.33 2.99 5.76
N GLY A 184 -14.08 1.75 5.34
CA GLY A 184 -13.46 0.72 6.17
C GLY A 184 -11.95 0.95 6.33
N ASP A 185 -11.28 1.35 5.25
CA ASP A 185 -9.85 1.65 5.25
C ASP A 185 -9.56 2.93 6.07
N LEU A 186 -10.44 3.94 5.97
CA LEU A 186 -10.39 5.15 6.79
C LEU A 186 -10.60 4.84 8.28
N LEU A 187 -11.56 3.98 8.62
CA LEU A 187 -11.82 3.53 9.99
C LEU A 187 -10.61 2.79 10.58
N ASP A 188 -10.02 1.86 9.82
CA ASP A 188 -8.83 1.11 10.24
C ASP A 188 -7.67 2.09 10.48
N LEU A 189 -7.31 2.93 9.49
CA LEU A 189 -6.21 3.89 9.58
C LEU A 189 -6.39 4.92 10.71
N ALA A 190 -7.59 5.45 10.89
CA ALA A 190 -7.88 6.45 11.92
C ALA A 190 -7.92 5.85 13.33
N THR A 191 -8.25 4.55 13.47
CA THR A 191 -8.11 3.83 14.74
C THR A 191 -6.65 3.57 15.06
N ASP A 192 -5.85 3.10 14.10
CA ASP A 192 -4.43 2.76 14.28
C ASP A 192 -3.57 3.95 14.74
N ILE A 193 -3.93 5.18 14.33
CA ILE A 193 -3.21 6.41 14.72
C ILE A 193 -3.93 7.24 15.80
N GLY A 194 -4.95 6.67 16.47
CA GLY A 194 -5.60 7.29 17.63
C GLY A 194 -6.44 8.54 17.33
N ILE A 195 -7.00 8.64 16.12
CA ILE A 195 -7.98 9.68 15.75
C ILE A 195 -9.41 9.22 16.09
N ILE A 196 -9.67 7.91 16.03
CA ILE A 196 -10.92 7.27 16.48
C ILE A 196 -10.62 6.46 17.75
N ASP A 197 -11.37 6.74 18.81
CA ASP A 197 -11.28 6.03 20.09
C ASP A 197 -11.98 4.67 20.01
N LYS A 198 -11.29 3.59 20.41
CA LYS A 198 -11.85 2.24 20.45
C LYS A 198 -11.97 1.71 21.87
N SER A 199 -13.18 1.73 22.41
CA SER A 199 -13.51 1.23 23.75
C SER A 199 -14.15 -0.16 23.65
N GLY A 200 -13.31 -1.20 23.67
CA GLY A 200 -13.74 -2.59 23.48
C GLY A 200 -14.32 -2.83 22.08
N ALA A 201 -15.64 -2.99 22.00
CA ALA A 201 -16.36 -3.13 20.74
C ALA A 201 -16.85 -1.79 20.14
N TRP A 202 -16.85 -0.70 20.91
CA TRP A 202 -17.38 0.60 20.46
C TRP A 202 -16.30 1.47 19.84
N TYR A 203 -16.61 2.09 18.70
CA TYR A 203 -15.80 3.15 18.08
C TYR A 203 -16.45 4.51 18.33
N SER A 204 -15.65 5.51 18.68
CA SER A 204 -16.11 6.88 18.98
C SER A 204 -15.19 7.93 18.37
N TYR A 205 -15.73 9.09 18.04
CA TYR A 205 -14.99 10.23 17.51
C TYR A 205 -15.39 11.50 18.27
N ARG A 206 -14.45 12.13 18.98
CA ARG A 206 -14.72 13.32 19.84
C ARG A 206 -15.88 13.16 20.85
N GLY A 207 -16.16 11.93 21.27
CA GLY A 207 -17.28 11.60 22.16
C GLY A 207 -18.60 11.23 21.46
N GLU A 208 -18.73 11.46 20.15
CA GLU A 208 -19.82 10.87 19.35
C GLU A 208 -19.54 9.39 19.08
N ARG A 209 -20.56 8.53 19.12
CA ARG A 209 -20.40 7.08 18.88
C ARG A 209 -20.66 6.75 17.42
N LEU A 210 -19.65 6.21 16.74
CA LEU A 210 -19.75 5.77 15.34
C LEU A 210 -20.53 4.45 15.20
N GLY A 211 -20.36 3.53 16.15
CA GLY A 211 -21.07 2.24 16.13
C GLY A 211 -20.49 1.19 17.05
N GLN A 212 -21.17 0.04 17.11
CA GLN A 212 -20.68 -1.17 17.78
C GLN A 212 -20.15 -2.16 16.74
N GLY A 213 -18.86 -2.48 16.81
CA GLY A 213 -18.17 -3.27 15.79
C GLY A 213 -17.73 -2.44 14.59
N ARG A 214 -16.91 -3.08 13.74
CA ARG A 214 -16.26 -2.42 12.60
C ARG A 214 -17.28 -2.07 11.50
N ASP A 215 -18.17 -2.99 11.18
CA ASP A 215 -19.14 -2.84 10.09
C ASP A 215 -20.15 -1.70 10.33
N GLN A 216 -20.76 -1.64 11.52
CA GLN A 216 -21.64 -0.52 11.88
C GLN A 216 -20.91 0.84 11.80
N SER A 217 -19.66 0.89 12.25
CA SER A 217 -18.86 2.11 12.26
C SER A 217 -18.42 2.53 10.85
N ARG A 218 -18.11 1.56 9.97
CA ARG A 218 -17.90 1.79 8.52
C ARG A 218 -19.16 2.36 7.90
N ASP A 219 -20.31 1.76 8.16
CA ASP A 219 -21.58 2.15 7.53
C ASP A 219 -22.07 3.51 8.05
N PHE A 220 -21.78 3.85 9.32
CA PHE A 220 -21.92 5.21 9.83
C PHE A 220 -21.05 6.21 9.06
N LEU A 221 -19.76 5.93 8.85
CA LEU A 221 -18.87 6.82 8.09
C LEU A 221 -19.25 6.92 6.59
N LYS A 222 -19.78 5.85 6.00
CA LYS A 222 -20.32 5.82 4.63
C LYS A 222 -21.57 6.70 4.47
N ASN A 223 -22.36 6.84 5.54
CA ASN A 223 -23.60 7.65 5.55
C ASN A 223 -23.40 9.09 6.06
N ASN A 224 -22.31 9.39 6.79
CA ASN A 224 -22.03 10.70 7.40
C ASN A 224 -20.77 11.33 6.80
N GLU A 225 -20.86 11.74 5.53
CA GLU A 225 -19.71 12.25 4.75
C GLU A 225 -18.92 13.35 5.46
N ALA A 226 -19.59 14.31 6.12
CA ALA A 226 -18.92 15.40 6.84
C ALA A 226 -17.97 14.93 7.97
N ILE A 227 -18.37 13.89 8.72
CA ILE A 227 -17.52 13.28 9.76
C ILE A 227 -16.39 12.47 9.08
N GLY A 228 -16.70 11.77 7.98
CA GLY A 228 -15.72 11.08 7.16
C GLY A 228 -14.62 12.01 6.61
N THR A 229 -14.98 13.21 6.14
CA THR A 229 -14.02 14.20 5.62
C THR A 229 -13.11 14.75 6.72
N ASP A 230 -13.64 15.14 7.88
CA ASP A 230 -12.85 15.66 9.02
C ASP A 230 -11.87 14.60 9.56
N ILE A 231 -12.27 13.32 9.57
CA ILE A 231 -11.38 12.19 9.90
C ILE A 231 -10.32 12.01 8.79
N GLU A 232 -10.71 12.03 7.51
CA GLU A 232 -9.79 11.87 6.37
C GLU A 232 -8.73 12.99 6.30
N GLU A 233 -9.13 14.24 6.51
CA GLU A 233 -8.21 15.38 6.57
C GLU A 233 -7.18 15.21 7.69
N ARG A 234 -7.58 14.72 8.86
CA ARG A 234 -6.67 14.48 9.99
C ARG A 234 -5.76 13.29 9.77
N VAL A 235 -6.24 12.21 9.17
CA VAL A 235 -5.41 11.07 8.75
C VAL A 235 -4.35 11.54 7.73
N ARG A 236 -4.77 12.31 6.72
CA ARG A 236 -3.87 12.90 5.72
C ARG A 236 -2.86 13.88 6.34
N LEU A 237 -3.28 14.70 7.29
CA LEU A 237 -2.42 15.65 8.01
C LEU A 237 -1.37 14.92 8.87
N HIS A 238 -1.77 13.88 9.61
CA HIS A 238 -0.87 13.03 10.40
C HIS A 238 0.22 12.39 9.52
N PHE A 239 -0.14 11.90 8.32
CA PHE A 239 0.81 11.35 7.37
C PHE A 239 1.52 12.40 6.47
N GLY A 240 1.31 13.70 6.69
CA GLY A 240 1.97 14.78 5.95
C GLY A 240 1.55 14.91 4.48
N LEU A 241 0.38 14.38 4.11
CA LEU A 241 -0.14 14.34 2.73
C LEU A 241 -0.90 15.60 2.31
N VAL A 242 -1.24 16.48 3.27
CA VAL A 242 -1.80 17.82 3.04
C VAL A 242 -0.79 18.85 3.53
N PRO A 243 -0.51 19.93 2.75
CA PRO A 243 0.29 21.04 3.24
C PRO A 243 -0.40 21.69 4.44
N ASN A 244 0.17 21.55 5.63
CA ASN A 244 -0.32 22.25 6.80
C ASN A 244 -0.06 23.76 6.61
N ASP A 245 -1.10 24.58 6.46
CA ASP A 245 -0.91 26.02 6.27
C ASP A 245 -0.22 26.71 7.47
N ALA A 246 -0.24 26.07 8.66
CA ALA A 246 0.57 26.52 9.79
C ALA A 246 2.09 26.37 9.57
N THR A 247 2.57 25.41 8.75
CA THR A 247 4.02 25.23 8.50
C THR A 247 4.56 26.17 7.43
N LYS A 248 3.72 26.78 6.58
CA LYS A 248 4.14 27.86 5.67
C LYS A 248 4.68 29.08 6.43
N ASN A 249 4.07 29.40 7.57
CA ASN A 249 4.44 30.56 8.40
C ASN A 249 5.70 30.35 9.25
N ALA A 250 6.24 29.12 9.33
CA ALA A 250 7.47 28.83 10.06
C ALA A 250 8.75 28.96 9.21
N ALA A 251 8.63 28.95 7.87
CA ALA A 251 9.75 28.96 6.94
C ALA A 251 10.33 30.37 6.62
N GLY A 252 9.96 31.39 7.40
CA GLY A 252 10.30 32.81 7.17
C GLY A 252 11.22 33.45 8.22
N GLY A 253 11.81 32.68 9.13
CA GLY A 253 12.67 33.19 10.21
C GLY A 253 14.17 33.11 9.87
N THR A 254 14.80 34.23 9.50
CA THR A 254 16.25 34.28 9.24
C THR A 254 17.06 34.01 10.52
N ILE A 255 17.97 33.05 10.47
CA ILE A 255 18.92 32.78 11.57
C ILE A 255 19.93 33.95 11.62
N ILE A 256 19.91 34.70 12.73
CA ILE A 256 20.98 35.66 13.07
C ILE A 256 21.56 35.27 14.43
N ALA A 257 22.71 34.59 14.42
CA ALA A 257 23.41 34.23 15.64
C ALA A 257 24.35 35.36 16.07
N LYS A 258 24.23 35.81 17.33
CA LYS A 258 25.31 36.51 18.04
C LYS A 258 25.20 36.25 19.54
N ALA A 259 26.29 35.76 20.13
CA ALA A 259 26.45 35.60 21.58
C ALA A 259 27.37 36.69 22.13
N GLY A 260 27.18 37.12 23.38
CA GLY A 260 28.09 38.07 24.03
C GLY A 260 27.59 38.68 25.34
N LYS A 261 27.89 38.01 26.46
CA LYS A 261 28.14 38.51 27.85
C LYS A 261 27.38 39.72 28.42
N GLY A 262 27.09 39.63 29.73
CA GLY A 262 27.41 40.74 30.65
C GLY A 262 26.39 41.08 31.74
N ASP A 263 26.43 40.34 32.86
CA ASP A 263 26.43 40.79 34.26
C ASP A 263 25.41 41.85 34.78
N GLY A 264 24.86 41.63 35.99
CA GLY A 264 24.33 42.71 36.87
C GLY A 264 22.95 42.52 37.51
N GLU A 265 22.93 42.01 38.76
CA GLU A 265 22.14 42.40 39.95
C GLU A 265 20.71 43.04 39.88
N SER A 266 19.81 42.94 40.89
CA SER A 266 19.66 42.04 42.07
C SER A 266 18.30 42.30 42.79
N LYS A 267 17.97 41.47 43.81
CA LYS A 267 16.88 41.60 44.84
C LYS A 267 15.45 41.24 44.35
N ALA A 268 14.64 40.39 45.03
CA ALA A 268 14.26 40.23 46.46
C ALA A 268 13.20 41.27 46.90
N ASP A 269 12.14 41.01 47.68
CA ASP A 269 11.75 39.95 48.66
C ASP A 269 10.21 39.62 48.50
N LYS A 270 9.47 38.68 49.14
CA LYS A 270 9.65 37.53 50.08
C LYS A 270 8.43 36.56 49.95
N ALA A 271 8.43 35.28 50.40
CA ALA A 271 8.06 34.72 51.73
C ALA A 271 6.75 35.27 52.36
N GLU A 272 5.86 34.50 53.03
CA GLU A 272 5.87 33.12 53.62
C GLU A 272 4.41 32.57 53.66
N GLY A 273 4.03 31.31 53.98
CA GLY A 273 4.73 30.09 54.46
C GLY A 273 3.87 28.81 54.21
N LYS A 274 4.34 27.58 54.51
CA LYS A 274 4.20 26.82 55.80
C LYS A 274 2.75 26.31 56.07
N THR A 275 2.43 25.09 56.55
CA THR A 275 3.15 23.83 56.98
C THR A 275 2.07 22.71 57.18
N ASP A 276 2.28 21.38 57.31
CA ASP A 276 3.44 20.45 57.32
C ASP A 276 2.96 18.99 57.00
N LYS A 277 3.86 17.99 57.15
CA LYS A 277 3.78 16.56 57.62
C LYS A 277 2.40 15.85 57.87
N THR A 278 2.30 14.49 57.87
CA THR A 278 3.16 13.50 58.58
C THR A 278 3.31 12.11 57.90
N GLU A 279 4.20 11.28 58.45
CA GLU A 279 4.66 9.96 57.96
C GLU A 279 3.87 8.73 58.50
N GLY A 280 4.12 7.54 57.94
CA GLY A 280 3.76 6.24 58.53
C GLY A 280 4.53 5.06 57.88
N LYS A 281 5.08 4.12 58.68
CA LYS A 281 5.92 2.98 58.24
C LYS A 281 5.42 1.63 58.78
N GLN A 282 5.65 0.56 58.01
CA GLN A 282 5.99 -0.87 58.33
C GLN A 282 5.43 -1.78 57.20
N SER A 283 6.18 -2.60 56.46
CA SER A 283 7.05 -3.78 56.77
C SER A 283 6.24 -5.02 57.22
N VAL A 284 6.54 -6.31 56.90
CA VAL A 284 7.80 -7.06 56.67
C VAL A 284 7.58 -8.34 55.80
N LYS A 285 8.66 -8.94 55.24
CA LYS A 285 8.94 -10.42 54.97
C LYS A 285 8.73 -11.06 53.58
N GLY A 286 9.69 -11.94 53.20
CA GLY A 286 9.66 -12.95 52.12
C GLY A 286 10.26 -12.51 50.77
N ALA A 287 11.47 -12.86 50.27
CA ALA A 287 12.61 -13.74 50.64
C ALA A 287 12.80 -15.02 49.79
N LYS A 288 13.87 -15.02 48.95
CA LYS A 288 14.47 -16.14 48.14
C LYS A 288 13.62 -16.65 46.95
N ALA A 289 14.11 -16.81 45.72
CA ALA A 289 15.27 -17.53 45.09
C ALA A 289 14.76 -18.80 44.35
N ASP A 290 15.36 -19.38 43.31
CA ASP A 290 16.67 -19.22 42.63
C ASP A 290 16.53 -19.34 41.08
N ASP A 291 17.54 -18.90 40.31
CA ASP A 291 17.68 -19.18 38.86
C ASP A 291 18.38 -20.52 38.59
N ALA A 292 17.70 -21.58 38.11
CA ALA A 292 18.37 -22.80 37.60
C ALA A 292 17.48 -23.82 36.82
N GLU A 293 16.99 -23.55 35.60
CA GLU A 293 16.41 -24.62 34.74
C GLU A 293 16.83 -24.64 33.24
N ASP A 294 17.68 -23.73 32.75
CA ASP A 294 18.24 -23.82 31.38
C ASP A 294 19.47 -24.74 31.32
N SER A 295 19.27 -26.06 31.43
CA SER A 295 20.35 -27.03 31.17
C SER A 295 19.95 -28.40 30.59
N GLU A 296 18.70 -28.87 30.74
CA GLU A 296 18.39 -30.28 30.44
C GLU A 296 17.88 -30.58 29.01
N MET A 297 17.37 -29.59 28.26
CA MET A 297 16.86 -29.83 26.89
C MET A 297 17.92 -30.07 25.80
N LYS A 298 19.23 -29.98 26.10
CA LYS A 298 20.31 -30.12 25.09
C LYS A 298 20.92 -31.52 24.94
N ARG A 299 20.36 -32.57 25.56
CA ARG A 299 20.93 -33.94 25.50
C ARG A 299 20.15 -35.00 24.73
N ASN A 300 18.93 -34.72 24.24
CA ASN A 300 18.04 -35.77 23.73
C ASN A 300 17.59 -35.61 22.25
N ARG A 301 18.51 -35.23 21.35
CA ARG A 301 18.26 -35.25 19.88
C ARG A 301 19.41 -35.78 19.01
N THR A 302 20.39 -36.46 19.61
CA THR A 302 21.59 -37.00 18.92
C THR A 302 21.57 -38.54 18.78
N LYS A 303 20.37 -39.14 18.74
CA LYS A 303 20.15 -40.60 18.58
C LYS A 303 18.98 -40.93 17.63
N ALA A 304 18.94 -40.29 16.46
CA ALA A 304 17.97 -40.58 15.41
C ALA A 304 18.49 -40.12 14.03
N ASN A 305 19.54 -40.80 13.51
CA ASN A 305 19.94 -40.87 12.10
C ASN A 305 21.28 -41.64 11.99
N GLY A 306 21.20 -42.94 12.24
CA GLY A 306 22.26 -43.92 12.04
C GLY A 306 21.59 -45.28 11.90
N GLU A 307 22.14 -46.15 11.06
CA GLU A 307 21.43 -47.32 10.45
C GLU A 307 20.37 -46.86 9.42
N THR A 308 20.25 -47.42 8.21
CA THR A 308 20.91 -48.60 7.63
C THR A 308 21.44 -48.30 6.22
N ARG A 309 22.60 -48.87 5.87
CA ARG A 309 23.10 -48.99 4.49
C ARG A 309 23.52 -50.44 4.24
N ALA A 310 22.90 -51.07 3.25
CA ALA A 310 23.28 -52.31 2.60
C ALA A 310 22.75 -52.24 1.16
#